data_AF-A0A1F9D472-F1
#
_entry.id   AF-A0A1F9D472-F1
#
_cell.length_a   1.000
_cell.length_b   1.000
_cell.length_c   1.000
_cell.angle_alpha   90.00
_cell.angle_beta   90.00
_cell.angle_gamma   90.00
#
_symmetry.space_group_name_H-M   'P 1'
#
loop_
_entity.id
_entity.type
_entity.pdbx_description
1 polymer ?
#
loop_
_entity_poly.entity_id
_entity_poly.type
_entity_poly.pdbx_seq_one_letter_code
_entity_poly.pdbx_strand_id
1 'polypeptide(L)'
;MGKKMIDRRNFMKSTLAGLGGFFVLPSIDKKQEIKIVEAKGKERKLVYRTLGKTGLKLPVINMGVMLTDNPNLIRAALDSGILLLDTAYGYMGGRNEEVIGEVIKGRPRESYFIGSKVNLPQNRTTGLYIEGATTEEFLKRLDLSLKRLGIDYVDILYQHGVTRKESVAFEPVLKAFDKAKKDGKIRFTGISTHGNEPEVIHAVTDSKAYDVILTAYNFKQKHYAEVRNAIAKASQAGIGIVGMKAIRGGYQQPPTVRNITASLKWILQDPNVHTVVTGFTTFEQMEIDLSIMEDLTLTEPEKIELQKEASLPGLYCQGCRQCLGQCVQNLPIPDLMRAYMYIYDYRNLSMAQDLVVSLGLPFEVCGDCSFCPVKCSIGFKVKEKIQDVVKIRGVPSEFVA
;
A
#
# COMPACT_ATOMS: atom_id res chain seq x y z
N MET A 1 13.56 -8.82 59.90
CA MET A 1 13.48 -9.40 58.55
C MET A 1 13.42 -8.27 57.54
N GLY A 2 14.58 -7.93 56.96
CA GLY A 2 14.80 -6.70 56.20
C GLY A 2 14.31 -6.78 54.75
N LYS A 3 13.58 -5.74 54.32
CA LYS A 3 13.23 -5.45 52.93
C LYS A 3 14.50 -5.26 52.09
N LYS A 4 14.76 -6.13 51.12
CA LYS A 4 15.79 -5.91 50.10
C LYS A 4 15.33 -4.83 49.13
N MET A 5 15.98 -3.67 49.18
CA MET A 5 15.93 -2.65 48.12
C MET A 5 16.47 -3.23 46.81
N ILE A 6 15.76 -3.00 45.72
CA ILE A 6 16.20 -3.34 44.37
C ILE A 6 17.36 -2.40 44.01
N ASP A 7 18.52 -3.01 43.75
CA ASP A 7 19.76 -2.32 43.37
C ASP A 7 19.60 -1.60 42.01
N ARG A 8 19.98 -0.31 41.97
CA ARG A 8 19.99 0.54 40.77
C ARG A 8 20.75 -0.09 39.59
N ARG A 9 21.74 -0.96 39.84
CA ARG A 9 22.47 -1.67 38.77
C ARG A 9 21.64 -2.75 38.06
N ASN A 10 20.65 -3.35 38.73
CA ASN A 10 19.79 -4.37 38.13
C ASN A 10 18.60 -3.77 37.37
N PHE A 11 18.17 -2.54 37.71
CA PHE A 11 17.17 -1.79 36.95
C PHE A 11 17.72 -1.30 35.58
N MET A 12 19.00 -0.94 35.51
CA MET A 12 19.67 -0.53 34.26
C MET A 12 19.92 -1.70 33.30
N LYS A 13 20.10 -2.93 33.80
CA LYS A 13 20.24 -4.13 32.93
C LYS A 13 18.91 -4.59 32.33
N SER A 14 17.77 -4.30 32.98
CA SER A 14 16.44 -4.65 32.49
C SER A 14 15.86 -3.62 31.50
N THR A 15 16.41 -2.42 31.44
CA THR A 15 16.03 -1.38 30.45
C THR A 15 16.77 -1.52 29.11
N LEU A 16 17.97 -2.12 29.09
CA LEU A 16 18.72 -2.40 27.85
C LEU A 16 18.13 -3.55 27.01
N ALA A 17 17.34 -4.43 27.61
CA ALA A 17 16.66 -5.52 26.90
C ALA A 17 15.45 -5.04 26.06
N GLY A 18 14.99 -3.80 26.25
CA GLY A 18 13.86 -3.22 25.51
C GLY A 18 14.23 -2.39 24.26
N LEU A 19 15.51 -2.06 24.08
CA LEU A 19 15.96 -1.14 23.03
C LEU A 19 16.71 -1.82 21.86
N GLY A 20 17.24 -3.04 22.07
CA GLY A 20 18.01 -3.76 21.04
C GLY A 20 17.20 -4.65 20.09
N GLY A 21 15.93 -4.93 20.40
CA GLY A 21 15.11 -5.91 19.67
C GLY A 21 14.52 -5.42 18.33
N PHE A 22 14.64 -4.13 18.03
CA PHE A 22 13.96 -3.54 16.86
C PHE A 22 14.69 -3.76 15.52
N PHE A 23 15.97 -4.19 15.53
CA PHE A 23 16.83 -4.10 14.33
C PHE A 23 17.66 -5.34 13.98
N VAL A 24 17.61 -6.43 14.75
CA VAL A 24 18.34 -7.66 14.37
C VAL A 24 17.48 -8.48 13.41
N LEU A 25 17.65 -8.22 12.10
CA LEU A 25 17.23 -9.14 11.05
C LEU A 25 18.26 -10.28 10.99
N PRO A 26 17.86 -11.57 11.04
CA PRO A 26 18.75 -12.63 10.62
C PRO A 26 19.07 -12.41 9.14
N SER A 27 20.34 -12.11 8.85
CA SER A 27 20.82 -11.98 7.47
C SER A 27 20.87 -13.38 6.87
N ILE A 28 19.88 -13.72 6.04
CA ILE A 28 20.04 -14.84 5.11
C ILE A 28 20.86 -14.24 3.97
N ASP A 29 22.12 -14.66 3.87
CA ASP A 29 23.07 -14.22 2.85
C ASP A 29 22.69 -14.81 1.48
N LYS A 30 21.56 -14.32 0.92
CA LYS A 30 21.21 -14.55 -0.47
C LYS A 30 21.96 -13.52 -1.28
N LYS A 31 22.91 -13.96 -2.12
CA LYS A 31 23.56 -13.11 -3.13
C LYS A 31 22.49 -12.26 -3.82
N GLN A 32 22.62 -10.93 -3.72
CA GLN A 32 21.72 -10.02 -4.39
C GLN A 32 21.89 -10.16 -5.90
N GLU A 33 20.78 -10.36 -6.62
CA GLU A 33 20.80 -10.34 -8.09
C GLU A 33 20.86 -8.89 -8.54
N ILE A 34 21.91 -8.51 -9.28
CA ILE A 34 22.10 -7.17 -9.81
C ILE A 34 22.00 -7.27 -11.33
N LYS A 35 21.22 -6.37 -11.95
CA LYS A 35 21.21 -6.22 -13.41
C LYS A 35 21.66 -4.82 -13.81
N ILE A 36 22.42 -4.75 -14.90
CA ILE A 36 22.80 -3.50 -15.52
C ILE A 36 21.67 -3.10 -16.47
N VAL A 37 21.13 -1.90 -16.27
CA VAL A 37 20.11 -1.30 -17.13
C VAL A 37 20.69 -0.01 -17.70
N GLU A 38 20.64 0.13 -19.02
CA GLU A 38 21.01 1.37 -19.69
C GLU A 38 19.78 2.27 -19.79
N ALA A 39 19.84 3.44 -19.15
CA ALA A 39 18.75 4.41 -19.11
C ALA A 39 19.28 5.78 -19.51
N LYS A 40 18.85 6.30 -20.67
CA LYS A 40 19.25 7.61 -21.22
C LYS A 40 20.79 7.83 -21.24
N GLY A 41 21.55 6.81 -21.66
CA GLY A 41 23.02 6.88 -21.74
C GLY A 41 23.74 6.76 -20.40
N LYS A 42 23.03 6.40 -19.32
CA LYS A 42 23.62 6.06 -18.02
C LYS A 42 23.36 4.59 -17.71
N GLU A 43 24.43 3.84 -17.43
CA GLU A 43 24.31 2.50 -16.85
C GLU A 43 23.94 2.60 -15.37
N ARG A 44 22.93 1.82 -14.96
CA ARG A 44 22.51 1.67 -13.58
C ARG A 44 22.58 0.21 -13.16
N LYS A 45 23.03 -0.03 -11.94
CA LYS A 45 23.11 -1.37 -11.33
C LYS A 45 21.93 -1.52 -10.37
N LEU A 46 20.82 -2.07 -10.85
CA LEU A 46 19.61 -2.18 -10.04
C LEU A 46 19.55 -3.55 -9.37
N VAL A 47 19.11 -3.59 -8.11
CA VAL A 47 18.86 -4.83 -7.36
C VAL A 47 17.51 -5.44 -7.78
N TYR A 48 17.51 -6.74 -8.05
CA TYR A 48 16.35 -7.54 -8.44
C TYR A 48 16.04 -8.62 -7.41
N ARG A 49 14.76 -8.98 -7.32
CA ARG A 49 14.27 -10.17 -6.59
C ARG A 49 13.25 -10.91 -7.45
N THR A 50 13.15 -12.22 -7.26
CA THR A 50 12.08 -13.03 -7.87
C THR A 50 10.85 -12.96 -6.98
N LEU A 51 9.68 -12.63 -7.54
CA LEU A 51 8.45 -12.46 -6.78
C LEU A 51 7.85 -13.83 -6.37
N GLY A 52 8.20 -14.31 -5.18
CA GLY A 52 7.75 -15.63 -4.68
C GLY A 52 8.02 -16.75 -5.69
N LYS A 53 7.05 -17.66 -5.87
CA LYS A 53 7.11 -18.76 -6.84
C LYS A 53 6.66 -18.39 -8.26
N THR A 54 6.34 -17.12 -8.52
CA THR A 54 5.81 -16.68 -9.84
C THR A 54 6.86 -16.73 -10.95
N GLY A 55 8.14 -16.69 -10.60
CA GLY A 55 9.24 -16.55 -11.55
C GLY A 55 9.42 -15.13 -12.11
N LEU A 56 8.56 -14.17 -11.76
CA LEU A 56 8.72 -12.77 -12.18
C LEU A 56 9.95 -12.15 -11.49
N LYS A 57 10.93 -11.75 -12.29
CA LYS A 57 12.11 -11.02 -11.81
C LYS A 57 11.86 -9.53 -11.88
N LEU A 58 11.74 -8.89 -10.73
CA LEU A 58 11.40 -7.48 -10.61
C LEU A 58 12.52 -6.70 -9.93
N PRO A 59 12.74 -5.43 -10.29
CA PRO A 59 13.54 -4.54 -9.46
C PRO A 59 12.87 -4.37 -8.10
N VAL A 60 13.66 -4.07 -7.07
CA VAL A 60 13.14 -4.00 -5.69
C VAL A 60 12.20 -2.84 -5.44
N ILE A 61 12.18 -1.82 -6.30
CA ILE A 61 11.17 -0.75 -6.33
C ILE A 61 10.52 -0.73 -7.71
N ASN A 62 9.19 -0.60 -7.73
CA ASN A 62 8.36 -0.47 -8.92
C ASN A 62 7.31 0.62 -8.71
N MET A 63 6.53 0.92 -9.74
CA MET A 63 5.67 2.09 -9.76
C MET A 63 4.23 1.76 -9.38
N GLY A 64 3.72 2.41 -8.34
CA GLY A 64 2.29 2.53 -8.06
C GLY A 64 1.71 3.73 -8.78
N VAL A 65 0.91 3.49 -9.83
CA VAL A 65 0.52 4.54 -10.80
C VAL A 65 -0.67 5.38 -10.31
N MET A 66 -1.32 5.01 -9.19
CA MET A 66 -2.55 5.62 -8.65
C MET A 66 -2.58 7.17 -8.65
N LEU A 67 -1.43 7.82 -8.45
CA LEU A 67 -1.32 9.28 -8.27
C LEU A 67 -0.82 10.03 -9.51
N THR A 68 -0.55 9.36 -10.63
CA THR A 68 -0.06 10.02 -11.82
C THR A 68 -0.86 9.64 -13.05
N ASP A 69 -1.19 10.66 -13.83
CA ASP A 69 -1.75 10.57 -15.18
C ASP A 69 -0.77 11.17 -16.21
N ASN A 70 0.50 11.36 -15.83
CA ASN A 70 1.53 11.91 -16.71
C ASN A 70 2.17 10.78 -17.53
N PRO A 71 1.84 10.63 -18.83
CA PRO A 71 2.36 9.55 -19.66
C PRO A 71 3.88 9.61 -19.84
N ASN A 72 4.48 10.81 -19.80
CA ASN A 72 5.92 10.97 -19.94
C ASN A 72 6.68 10.46 -18.72
N LEU A 73 6.10 10.59 -17.52
CA LEU A 73 6.70 10.07 -16.29
C LEU A 73 6.64 8.53 -16.27
N ILE A 74 5.49 7.94 -16.62
CA ILE A 74 5.34 6.48 -16.71
C ILE A 74 6.30 5.91 -17.77
N ARG A 75 6.40 6.58 -18.94
CA ARG A 75 7.34 6.21 -20.00
C ARG A 75 8.78 6.22 -19.50
N ALA A 76 9.19 7.31 -18.85
CA ALA A 76 10.53 7.45 -18.30
C ALA A 76 10.84 6.42 -17.21
N ALA A 77 9.86 6.06 -16.38
CA ALA A 77 10.02 5.00 -15.38
C ALA A 77 10.34 3.65 -16.05
N LEU A 78 9.55 3.25 -17.06
CA LEU A 78 9.81 2.02 -17.82
C LEU A 78 11.18 2.05 -18.50
N ASP A 79 11.52 3.17 -19.14
CA ASP A 79 12.81 3.36 -19.83
C ASP A 79 14.00 3.42 -18.85
N SER A 80 13.74 3.56 -17.54
CA SER A 80 14.76 3.61 -16.48
C SER A 80 14.90 2.31 -15.69
N GLY A 81 14.23 1.23 -16.13
CA GLY A 81 14.35 -0.10 -15.51
C GLY A 81 13.25 -0.46 -14.51
N ILE A 82 12.23 0.38 -14.33
CA ILE A 82 10.99 -0.05 -13.66
C ILE A 82 10.26 -1.03 -14.56
N LEU A 83 9.73 -2.12 -14.01
CA LEU A 83 9.08 -3.18 -14.79
C LEU A 83 7.61 -3.37 -14.44
N LEU A 84 7.23 -3.26 -13.17
CA LEU A 84 5.86 -3.43 -12.72
C LEU A 84 5.14 -2.09 -12.60
N LEU A 85 4.01 -1.95 -13.30
CA LEU A 85 3.05 -0.87 -13.13
C LEU A 85 1.86 -1.40 -12.34
N ASP A 86 1.69 -0.92 -11.10
CA ASP A 86 0.58 -1.26 -10.21
C ASP A 86 -0.54 -0.20 -10.31
N THR A 87 -1.69 -0.62 -10.85
CA THR A 87 -2.88 0.21 -11.10
C THR A 87 -4.14 -0.49 -10.57
N ALA A 88 -5.34 0.02 -10.83
CA ALA A 88 -6.61 -0.63 -10.48
C ALA A 88 -7.78 -0.12 -11.33
N TYR A 89 -8.80 -0.98 -11.50
CA TYR A 89 -10.04 -0.69 -12.23
C TYR A 89 -10.67 0.68 -11.93
N GLY A 90 -10.64 1.09 -10.65
CA GLY A 90 -11.32 2.30 -10.18
C GLY A 90 -10.44 3.55 -10.07
N TYR A 91 -9.13 3.46 -10.33
CA TYR A 91 -8.26 4.62 -10.15
C TYR A 91 -8.54 5.69 -11.21
N MET A 92 -8.77 6.93 -10.74
CA MET A 92 -9.15 8.08 -11.57
C MET A 92 -10.36 7.79 -12.48
N GLY A 93 -11.35 7.04 -11.98
CA GLY A 93 -12.52 6.64 -12.78
C GLY A 93 -12.20 5.70 -13.95
N GLY A 94 -11.01 5.12 -14.00
CA GLY A 94 -10.51 4.30 -15.11
C GLY A 94 -9.43 4.98 -15.96
N ARG A 95 -9.31 6.31 -15.90
CA ARG A 95 -8.33 7.08 -16.67
C ARG A 95 -6.88 6.64 -16.41
N ASN A 96 -6.58 6.16 -15.22
CA ASN A 96 -5.24 5.67 -14.89
C ASN A 96 -4.83 4.46 -15.76
N GLU A 97 -5.76 3.54 -16.03
CA GLU A 97 -5.53 2.39 -16.92
C GLU A 97 -5.43 2.83 -18.39
N GLU A 98 -6.21 3.84 -18.81
CA GLU A 98 -6.16 4.39 -20.17
C GLU A 98 -4.80 5.03 -20.46
N VAL A 99 -4.29 5.87 -19.54
CA VAL A 99 -2.96 6.51 -19.68
C VAL A 99 -1.85 5.46 -19.72
N ILE A 100 -1.93 4.40 -18.89
CA ILE A 100 -0.98 3.29 -18.96
C ILE A 100 -1.06 2.62 -20.34
N GLY A 101 -2.27 2.35 -20.84
CA GLY A 101 -2.51 1.78 -22.16
C GLY A 101 -1.86 2.58 -23.29
N GLU A 102 -1.97 3.91 -23.25
CA GLU A 102 -1.31 4.81 -24.20
C GLU A 102 0.22 4.68 -24.16
N VAL A 103 0.82 4.54 -22.97
CA VAL A 103 2.27 4.46 -22.79
C VAL A 103 2.85 3.11 -23.23
N ILE A 104 2.11 2.02 -23.02
CA ILE A 104 2.55 0.66 -23.35
C ILE A 104 2.22 0.24 -24.79
N LYS A 105 1.40 1.02 -25.51
CA LYS A 105 1.05 0.74 -26.90
C LYS A 105 2.30 0.65 -27.77
N GLY A 106 2.48 -0.49 -28.43
CA GLY A 106 3.63 -0.78 -29.29
C GLY A 106 4.92 -1.16 -28.54
N ARG A 107 4.91 -1.22 -27.20
CA ARG A 107 6.02 -1.81 -26.44
C ARG A 107 5.94 -3.34 -26.48
N PRO A 108 7.07 -4.06 -26.54
CA PRO A 108 7.08 -5.52 -26.43
C PRO A 108 6.41 -5.95 -25.11
N ARG A 109 5.50 -6.93 -25.16
CA ARG A 109 4.65 -7.29 -24.01
C ARG A 109 5.47 -7.81 -22.83
N GLU A 110 6.59 -8.47 -23.12
CA GLU A 110 7.55 -9.01 -22.16
C GLU A 110 8.44 -7.95 -21.50
N SER A 111 8.42 -6.69 -21.99
CA SER A 111 9.25 -5.61 -21.45
C SER A 111 8.65 -4.92 -20.22
N TYR A 112 7.43 -5.30 -19.81
CA TYR A 112 6.74 -4.74 -18.64
C TYR A 112 5.78 -5.76 -18.02
N PHE A 113 5.38 -5.48 -16.78
CA PHE A 113 4.38 -6.23 -16.03
C PHE A 113 3.27 -5.30 -15.56
N ILE A 114 2.03 -5.77 -15.63
CA ILE A 114 0.87 -5.03 -15.12
C ILE A 114 0.26 -5.75 -13.92
N GLY A 115 0.15 -5.03 -12.80
CA GLY A 115 -0.68 -5.41 -11.66
C GLY A 115 -1.94 -4.55 -11.64
N SER A 116 -3.11 -5.12 -11.93
CA SER A 116 -4.39 -4.40 -11.76
C SER A 116 -5.23 -5.03 -10.65
N LYS A 117 -6.29 -4.33 -10.24
CA LYS A 117 -7.12 -4.73 -9.10
C LYS A 117 -8.58 -4.54 -9.41
N VAL A 118 -9.40 -5.50 -8.98
CA VAL A 118 -10.85 -5.42 -9.05
C VAL A 118 -11.41 -5.38 -7.63
N ASN A 119 -12.27 -4.39 -7.39
CA ASN A 119 -13.12 -4.35 -6.21
C ASN A 119 -14.52 -4.86 -6.57
N LEU A 120 -15.26 -5.33 -5.58
CA LEU A 120 -16.69 -5.64 -5.66
C LEU A 120 -17.44 -4.86 -4.57
N PRO A 121 -18.78 -4.73 -4.67
CA PRO A 121 -19.59 -4.11 -3.64
C PRO A 121 -19.32 -4.71 -2.25
N GLN A 122 -18.97 -3.87 -1.28
CA GLN A 122 -18.72 -4.26 0.11
C GLN A 122 -19.44 -3.30 1.05
N ASN A 123 -19.87 -3.82 2.19
CA ASN A 123 -20.28 -2.99 3.30
C ASN A 123 -19.06 -2.27 3.88
N ARG A 124 -19.06 -0.94 3.87
CA ARG A 124 -17.91 -0.12 4.32
C ARG A 124 -17.55 -0.33 5.79
N THR A 125 -18.53 -0.67 6.63
CA THR A 125 -18.39 -0.84 8.08
C THR A 125 -17.94 -2.24 8.48
N THR A 126 -18.41 -3.28 7.80
CA THR A 126 -18.02 -4.67 8.12
C THR A 126 -16.88 -5.18 7.24
N GLY A 127 -16.70 -4.62 6.04
CA GLY A 127 -15.76 -5.10 5.03
C GLY A 127 -16.22 -6.37 4.30
N LEU A 128 -17.43 -6.85 4.59
CA LEU A 128 -18.02 -8.03 3.95
C LEU A 128 -18.63 -7.65 2.59
N TYR A 129 -18.59 -8.59 1.66
CA TYR A 129 -19.29 -8.46 0.39
C TYR A 129 -20.80 -8.38 0.59
N ILE A 130 -21.45 -7.60 -0.27
CA ILE A 130 -22.91 -7.39 -0.29
C ILE A 130 -23.47 -7.79 -1.66
N GLU A 131 -24.79 -7.64 -1.83
CA GLU A 131 -25.45 -7.87 -3.11
C GLU A 131 -24.72 -7.19 -4.28
N GLY A 132 -24.61 -7.91 -5.40
CA GLY A 132 -23.83 -7.49 -6.58
C GLY A 132 -22.35 -7.89 -6.56
N ALA A 133 -21.84 -8.48 -5.46
CA ALA A 133 -20.51 -9.08 -5.44
C ALA A 133 -20.50 -10.48 -6.08
N THR A 134 -20.64 -10.55 -7.40
CA THR A 134 -20.72 -11.82 -8.15
C THR A 134 -19.48 -12.10 -9.00
N THR A 135 -19.38 -13.33 -9.50
CA THR A 135 -18.32 -13.76 -10.43
C THR A 135 -18.36 -12.94 -11.72
N GLU A 136 -19.56 -12.72 -12.24
CA GLU A 136 -19.82 -12.00 -13.50
C GLU A 136 -19.42 -10.54 -13.39
N GLU A 137 -19.74 -9.89 -12.27
CA GLU A 137 -19.35 -8.49 -12.04
C GLU A 137 -17.82 -8.36 -11.91
N PHE A 138 -17.16 -9.32 -11.26
CA PHE A 138 -15.69 -9.32 -11.15
C PHE A 138 -15.03 -9.44 -12.53
N LEU A 139 -15.50 -10.39 -13.35
CA LEU A 139 -15.01 -10.61 -14.71
C LEU A 139 -15.31 -9.42 -15.63
N LYS A 140 -16.50 -8.82 -15.52
CA LYS A 140 -16.87 -7.62 -16.27
C LYS A 140 -15.93 -6.45 -15.97
N ARG A 141 -15.56 -6.25 -14.70
CA ARG A 141 -14.60 -5.20 -14.32
C ARG A 141 -13.19 -5.49 -14.85
N LEU A 142 -12.75 -6.75 -14.81
CA LEU A 142 -11.50 -7.16 -15.45
C LEU A 142 -11.51 -6.86 -16.96
N ASP A 143 -12.60 -7.19 -17.66
CA ASP A 143 -12.71 -6.94 -19.11
C ASP A 143 -12.65 -5.46 -19.45
N LEU A 144 -13.25 -4.61 -18.61
CA LEU A 144 -13.12 -3.15 -18.74
C LEU A 144 -11.69 -2.67 -18.50
N SER A 145 -10.99 -3.22 -17.50
CA SER A 145 -9.58 -2.93 -17.26
C SER A 145 -8.71 -3.31 -18.45
N LEU A 146 -8.87 -4.51 -19.00
CA LEU A 146 -8.14 -4.98 -20.18
C LEU A 146 -8.41 -4.10 -21.40
N LYS A 147 -9.68 -3.71 -21.60
CA LYS A 147 -10.07 -2.79 -22.68
C LYS A 147 -9.38 -1.43 -22.57
N ARG A 148 -9.32 -0.83 -21.36
CA ARG A 148 -8.66 0.46 -21.12
C ARG A 148 -7.16 0.38 -21.31
N LEU A 149 -6.54 -0.68 -20.79
CA LEU A 149 -5.11 -0.95 -20.97
C LEU A 149 -4.76 -1.28 -22.42
N GLY A 150 -5.70 -1.75 -23.23
CA GLY A 150 -5.48 -2.16 -24.62
C GLY A 150 -4.61 -3.42 -24.72
N ILE A 151 -4.73 -4.35 -23.77
CA ILE A 151 -3.96 -5.61 -23.71
C ILE A 151 -4.88 -6.79 -23.39
N ASP A 152 -4.45 -7.99 -23.76
CA ASP A 152 -5.25 -9.22 -23.58
C ASP A 152 -5.17 -9.80 -22.16
N TYR A 153 -4.10 -9.49 -21.42
CA TYR A 153 -3.89 -10.00 -20.08
C TYR A 153 -3.08 -9.07 -19.17
N VAL A 154 -3.37 -9.13 -17.87
CA VAL A 154 -2.52 -8.57 -16.81
C VAL A 154 -1.68 -9.67 -16.15
N ASP A 155 -0.48 -9.31 -15.68
CA ASP A 155 0.40 -10.29 -15.05
C ASP A 155 -0.11 -10.68 -13.66
N ILE A 156 -0.60 -9.71 -12.89
CA ILE A 156 -1.15 -9.93 -11.56
C ILE A 156 -2.52 -9.27 -11.48
N LEU A 157 -3.55 -10.03 -11.11
CA LEU A 157 -4.86 -9.48 -10.77
C LEU A 157 -5.12 -9.61 -9.28
N TYR A 158 -5.30 -8.47 -8.62
CA TYR A 158 -5.58 -8.42 -7.19
C TYR A 158 -7.07 -8.31 -6.90
N GLN A 159 -7.53 -9.06 -5.89
CA GLN A 159 -8.73 -8.73 -5.14
C GLN A 159 -8.44 -7.50 -4.28
N HIS A 160 -9.12 -6.39 -4.58
CA HIS A 160 -8.74 -5.08 -4.05
C HIS A 160 -9.24 -4.86 -2.62
N GLY A 161 -8.33 -4.52 -1.70
CA GLY A 161 -8.68 -3.91 -0.41
C GLY A 161 -9.27 -4.88 0.62
N VAL A 162 -8.80 -6.13 0.65
CA VAL A 162 -9.23 -7.17 1.58
C VAL A 162 -8.88 -6.78 3.02
N THR A 163 -9.87 -6.76 3.91
CA THR A 163 -9.71 -6.43 5.34
C THR A 163 -10.25 -7.53 6.28
N ARG A 164 -10.76 -8.62 5.69
CA ARG A 164 -11.46 -9.72 6.37
C ARG A 164 -10.96 -11.04 5.80
N LYS A 165 -10.69 -12.02 6.67
CA LYS A 165 -10.30 -13.37 6.23
C LYS A 165 -11.40 -14.05 5.41
N GLU A 166 -12.66 -13.75 5.71
CA GLU A 166 -13.82 -14.30 5.01
C GLU A 166 -13.82 -13.92 3.53
N SER A 167 -13.33 -12.71 3.22
CA SER A 167 -13.19 -12.24 1.85
C SER A 167 -12.12 -12.99 1.06
N VAL A 168 -11.10 -13.55 1.71
CA VAL A 168 -10.05 -14.37 1.06
C VAL A 168 -10.62 -15.68 0.53
N ALA A 169 -11.64 -16.23 1.18
CA ALA A 169 -12.31 -17.46 0.77
C ALA A 169 -13.61 -17.18 -0.02
N PHE A 170 -13.80 -15.96 -0.53
CA PHE A 170 -15.05 -15.59 -1.17
C PHE A 170 -15.20 -16.26 -2.54
N GLU A 171 -16.09 -17.24 -2.61
CA GLU A 171 -16.23 -18.16 -3.73
C GLU A 171 -16.44 -17.48 -5.10
N PRO A 172 -17.24 -16.41 -5.24
CA PRO A 172 -17.36 -15.71 -6.52
C PRO A 172 -16.04 -15.13 -7.06
N VAL A 173 -15.16 -14.64 -6.17
CA VAL A 173 -13.84 -14.13 -6.58
C VAL A 173 -12.92 -15.28 -6.97
N LEU A 174 -12.94 -16.40 -6.24
CA LEU A 174 -12.13 -17.58 -6.57
C LEU A 174 -12.55 -18.17 -7.93
N LYS A 175 -13.85 -18.30 -8.20
CA LYS A 175 -14.38 -18.70 -9.51
C LYS A 175 -13.97 -17.75 -10.63
N ALA A 176 -14.01 -16.43 -10.36
CA ALA A 176 -13.60 -15.44 -11.34
C ALA A 176 -12.11 -15.56 -11.67
N PHE A 177 -11.26 -15.78 -10.67
CA PHE A 177 -9.83 -16.03 -10.89
C PHE A 177 -9.57 -17.29 -11.69
N ASP A 178 -10.23 -18.40 -11.37
CA ASP A 178 -10.09 -19.65 -12.11
C ASP A 178 -10.50 -19.49 -13.58
N LYS A 179 -11.63 -18.79 -13.83
CA LYS A 179 -12.09 -18.50 -15.17
C LYS A 179 -11.11 -17.57 -15.90
N ALA A 180 -10.67 -16.48 -15.28
CA ALA A 180 -9.73 -15.55 -15.89
C ALA A 180 -8.37 -16.19 -16.22
N LYS A 181 -7.87 -17.10 -15.36
CA LYS A 181 -6.67 -17.90 -15.63
C LYS A 181 -6.88 -18.83 -16.84
N LYS A 182 -8.00 -19.57 -16.88
CA LYS A 182 -8.34 -20.47 -18.00
C LYS A 182 -8.51 -19.72 -19.32
N ASP A 183 -9.10 -18.53 -19.28
CA ASP A 183 -9.31 -17.66 -20.43
C ASP A 183 -8.01 -16.92 -20.84
N GLY A 184 -6.89 -17.12 -20.13
CA GLY A 184 -5.60 -16.48 -20.43
C GLY A 184 -5.52 -14.99 -20.08
N LYS A 185 -6.52 -14.44 -19.40
CA LYS A 185 -6.64 -13.00 -19.06
C LYS A 185 -5.75 -12.57 -17.89
N ILE A 186 -5.30 -13.51 -17.07
CA ILE A 186 -4.39 -13.26 -15.95
C ILE A 186 -3.34 -14.35 -15.83
N ARG A 187 -2.13 -14.01 -15.39
CA ARG A 187 -1.08 -15.00 -15.08
C ARG A 187 -1.09 -15.41 -13.62
N PHE A 188 -1.19 -14.42 -12.71
CA PHE A 188 -1.12 -14.63 -11.27
C PHE A 188 -2.30 -13.98 -10.56
N THR A 189 -2.68 -14.62 -9.45
CA THR A 189 -3.75 -14.15 -8.56
C THR A 189 -3.16 -13.49 -7.33
N GLY A 190 -3.78 -12.42 -6.85
CA GLY A 190 -3.34 -11.79 -5.62
C GLY A 190 -4.45 -11.11 -4.83
N ILE A 191 -4.06 -10.60 -3.67
CA ILE A 191 -4.89 -9.69 -2.87
C ILE A 191 -4.12 -8.41 -2.57
N SER A 192 -4.84 -7.33 -2.31
CA SER A 192 -4.27 -6.17 -1.64
C SER A 192 -4.92 -5.92 -0.28
N THR A 193 -4.13 -5.55 0.74
CA THR A 193 -4.64 -5.28 2.09
C THR A 193 -3.97 -4.07 2.76
N HIS A 194 -4.78 -3.24 3.41
CA HIS A 194 -4.34 -2.02 4.12
C HIS A 194 -4.58 -2.08 5.63
N GLY A 195 -5.15 -3.18 6.13
CA GLY A 195 -5.61 -3.26 7.51
C GLY A 195 -6.06 -4.66 7.84
N ASN A 196 -5.89 -5.05 9.10
CA ASN A 196 -6.00 -6.44 9.55
C ASN A 196 -5.03 -7.36 8.77
N GLU A 197 -3.86 -6.81 8.42
CA GLU A 197 -2.89 -7.44 7.53
C GLU A 197 -2.44 -8.81 8.06
N PRO A 198 -2.12 -9.01 9.35
CA PRO A 198 -1.69 -10.33 9.82
C PRO A 198 -2.74 -11.42 9.60
N GLU A 199 -4.01 -11.16 9.94
CA GLU A 199 -5.10 -12.15 9.78
C GLU A 199 -5.37 -12.43 8.29
N VAL A 200 -5.40 -11.39 7.46
CA VAL A 200 -5.59 -11.54 6.01
C VAL A 200 -4.43 -12.31 5.38
N ILE A 201 -3.19 -11.98 5.72
CA ILE A 201 -1.99 -12.65 5.18
C ILE A 201 -1.95 -14.12 5.60
N HIS A 202 -2.31 -14.45 6.84
CA HIS A 202 -2.44 -15.84 7.28
C HIS A 202 -3.52 -16.58 6.51
N ALA A 203 -4.71 -16.01 6.36
CA ALA A 203 -5.79 -16.62 5.58
C ALA A 203 -5.38 -16.88 4.12
N VAL A 204 -4.65 -15.95 3.51
CA VAL A 204 -4.12 -16.12 2.14
C VAL A 204 -3.13 -17.27 2.09
N THR A 205 -2.21 -17.33 3.04
CA THR A 205 -1.20 -18.40 3.16
C THR A 205 -1.86 -19.77 3.29
N ASP A 206 -2.86 -19.88 4.15
CA ASP A 206 -3.57 -21.14 4.42
C ASP A 206 -4.44 -21.59 3.24
N SER A 207 -5.05 -20.65 2.52
CA SER A 207 -5.95 -20.93 1.40
C SER A 207 -5.26 -21.58 0.20
N LYS A 208 -3.97 -21.31 -0.01
CA LYS A 208 -3.19 -21.67 -1.21
C LYS A 208 -3.77 -21.19 -2.54
N ALA A 209 -4.76 -20.30 -2.52
CA ALA A 209 -5.48 -19.82 -3.70
C ALA A 209 -4.81 -18.64 -4.41
N TYR A 210 -3.77 -18.05 -3.81
CA TYR A 210 -3.14 -16.82 -4.27
C TYR A 210 -1.64 -16.97 -4.46
N ASP A 211 -1.11 -16.21 -5.40
CA ASP A 211 0.31 -16.19 -5.77
C ASP A 211 1.03 -14.97 -5.18
N VAL A 212 0.32 -13.84 -5.00
CA VAL A 212 0.91 -12.55 -4.61
C VAL A 212 0.06 -11.81 -3.56
N ILE A 213 0.73 -11.19 -2.58
CA ILE A 213 0.15 -10.27 -1.61
C ILE A 213 0.75 -8.88 -1.82
N LEU A 214 -0.11 -7.89 -2.00
CA LEU A 214 0.22 -6.47 -1.90
C LEU A 214 -0.23 -5.94 -0.53
N THR A 215 0.69 -5.62 0.37
CA THR A 215 0.32 -5.24 1.76
C THR A 215 0.94 -3.92 2.19
N ALA A 216 0.19 -3.17 3.02
CA ALA A 216 0.77 -2.05 3.75
C ALA A 216 1.84 -2.57 4.72
N TYR A 217 3.07 -2.07 4.58
CA TYR A 217 4.17 -2.42 5.48
C TYR A 217 5.13 -1.23 5.64
N ASN A 218 5.31 -0.75 6.87
CA ASN A 218 6.23 0.33 7.20
C ASN A 218 6.55 0.34 8.70
N PHE A 219 7.67 0.96 9.07
CA PHE A 219 8.16 1.02 10.45
C PHE A 219 7.24 1.73 11.44
N LYS A 220 6.24 2.49 10.98
CA LYS A 220 5.35 3.28 11.84
C LYS A 220 4.06 2.54 12.22
N GLN A 221 3.75 1.41 11.55
CA GLN A 221 2.62 0.55 11.97
C GLN A 221 2.84 0.09 13.41
N LYS A 222 1.83 0.23 14.28
CA LYS A 222 1.98 -0.20 15.69
C LYS A 222 2.18 -1.71 15.82
N HIS A 223 1.57 -2.47 14.94
CA HIS A 223 1.62 -3.93 14.87
C HIS A 223 2.61 -4.43 13.80
N TYR A 224 3.59 -3.62 13.37
CA TYR A 224 4.48 -3.99 12.25
C TYR A 224 5.22 -5.33 12.49
N ALA A 225 5.51 -5.70 13.74
CA ALA A 225 6.15 -6.97 14.07
C ALA A 225 5.25 -8.18 13.75
N GLU A 226 3.94 -8.07 13.99
CA GLU A 226 2.96 -9.09 13.63
C GLU A 226 2.80 -9.17 12.10
N VAL A 227 2.76 -8.02 11.43
CA VAL A 227 2.74 -7.94 9.95
C VAL A 227 3.98 -8.61 9.37
N ARG A 228 5.17 -8.31 9.90
CA ARG A 228 6.44 -8.91 9.50
C ARG A 228 6.44 -10.42 9.64
N ASN A 229 5.95 -10.94 10.77
CA ASN A 229 5.85 -12.38 10.99
C ASN A 229 4.89 -13.05 10.00
N ALA A 230 3.77 -12.41 9.68
CA ALA A 230 2.83 -12.90 8.67
C ALA A 230 3.45 -12.89 7.26
N ILE A 231 4.12 -11.79 6.89
CA ILE A 231 4.89 -11.66 5.64
C ILE A 231 5.93 -12.78 5.52
N ALA A 232 6.71 -13.04 6.58
CA ALA A 232 7.73 -14.06 6.57
C ALA A 232 7.15 -15.46 6.31
N LYS A 233 6.06 -15.82 6.99
CA LYS A 233 5.36 -17.11 6.76
C LYS A 233 4.83 -17.23 5.33
N ALA A 234 4.18 -16.18 4.81
CA ALA A 234 3.65 -16.18 3.44
C ALA A 234 4.77 -16.32 2.40
N SER A 235 5.86 -15.55 2.56
CA SER A 235 7.05 -15.62 1.70
C SER A 235 7.69 -17.00 1.72
N GLN A 236 7.83 -17.62 2.89
CA GLN A 236 8.36 -18.99 3.04
C GLN A 236 7.46 -20.05 2.38
N ALA A 237 6.15 -19.80 2.32
CA ALA A 237 5.19 -20.62 1.56
C ALA A 237 5.24 -20.38 0.03
N GLY A 238 6.15 -19.51 -0.44
CA GLY A 238 6.35 -19.19 -1.85
C GLY A 238 5.45 -18.09 -2.38
N ILE A 239 4.73 -17.36 -1.53
CA ILE A 239 3.88 -16.24 -1.96
C ILE A 239 4.74 -15.01 -2.23
N GLY A 240 4.52 -14.35 -3.37
CA GLY A 240 5.15 -13.08 -3.70
C GLY A 240 4.65 -11.96 -2.79
N ILE A 241 5.56 -11.14 -2.27
CA ILE A 241 5.21 -10.04 -1.36
C ILE A 241 5.59 -8.71 -2.00
N VAL A 242 4.58 -7.88 -2.24
CA VAL A 242 4.72 -6.50 -2.68
C VAL A 242 4.39 -5.56 -1.52
N GLY A 243 5.33 -4.72 -1.14
CA GLY A 243 5.13 -3.69 -0.13
C GLY A 243 4.44 -2.46 -0.73
N MET A 244 3.51 -1.87 0.02
CA MET A 244 2.97 -0.54 -0.26
C MET A 244 2.91 0.31 1.00
N LYS A 245 2.67 1.61 0.83
CA LYS A 245 2.64 2.58 1.94
C LYS A 245 3.95 2.63 2.75
N ALA A 246 5.07 2.23 2.15
CA ALA A 246 6.39 2.26 2.77
C ALA A 246 6.77 3.66 3.27
N ILE A 247 6.42 4.69 2.49
CA ILE A 247 6.63 6.11 2.80
C ILE A 247 5.47 6.75 3.58
N ARG A 248 4.48 5.96 4.02
CA ARG A 248 3.36 6.37 4.87
C ARG A 248 2.48 7.48 4.27
N GLY A 249 2.33 7.54 2.95
CA GLY A 249 1.62 8.64 2.31
C GLY A 249 2.28 9.09 1.02
N GLY A 250 2.22 10.39 0.73
CA GLY A 250 2.91 11.05 -0.37
C GLY A 250 4.26 11.64 0.06
N TYR A 251 4.92 12.32 -0.87
CA TYR A 251 6.25 12.93 -0.67
C TYR A 251 6.22 14.26 0.08
N GLN A 252 5.05 14.89 0.26
CA GLN A 252 4.94 16.25 0.80
C GLN A 252 4.12 16.29 2.10
N GLN A 253 4.77 16.59 3.23
CA GLN A 253 4.06 16.99 4.46
C GLN A 253 4.84 18.02 5.30
N PRO A 254 4.34 19.26 5.43
CA PRO A 254 4.59 20.07 6.61
C PRO A 254 3.76 19.52 7.80
N PRO A 255 4.24 19.57 9.05
CA PRO A 255 5.51 20.14 9.52
C PRO A 255 6.67 19.12 9.66
N THR A 256 6.48 17.85 9.27
CA THR A 256 7.50 16.80 9.49
C THR A 256 8.20 16.39 8.20
N VAL A 257 9.51 16.62 8.14
CA VAL A 257 10.38 16.04 7.11
C VAL A 257 10.33 14.51 7.23
N ARG A 258 9.82 13.83 6.20
CA ARG A 258 9.90 12.36 6.07
C ARG A 258 11.20 12.00 5.37
N ASN A 259 11.99 11.10 5.95
CA ASN A 259 13.11 10.54 5.21
C ASN A 259 12.59 9.41 4.29
N ILE A 260 12.29 9.78 3.05
CA ILE A 260 11.76 8.87 2.03
C ILE A 260 12.75 7.74 1.74
N THR A 261 14.02 8.10 1.53
CA THR A 261 15.13 7.17 1.28
C THR A 261 15.23 6.12 2.37
N ALA A 262 15.31 6.53 3.63
CA ALA A 262 15.38 5.63 4.77
C ALA A 262 14.13 4.76 4.89
N SER A 263 12.95 5.30 4.60
CA SER A 263 11.68 4.56 4.66
C SER A 263 11.63 3.40 3.68
N LEU A 264 12.06 3.63 2.43
CA LEU A 264 12.12 2.60 1.40
C LEU A 264 13.25 1.61 1.67
N LYS A 265 14.43 2.07 2.08
CA LYS A 265 15.51 1.18 2.50
C LYS A 265 15.11 0.27 3.66
N TRP A 266 14.36 0.78 4.63
CA TRP A 266 13.89 0.02 5.80
C TRP A 266 13.04 -1.19 5.40
N ILE A 267 12.03 -0.99 4.54
CA ILE A 267 11.20 -2.11 4.09
C ILE A 267 12.01 -3.11 3.26
N LEU A 268 12.97 -2.62 2.47
CA LEU A 268 13.83 -3.45 1.64
C LEU A 268 14.91 -4.22 2.42
N GLN A 269 15.14 -3.89 3.70
CA GLN A 269 15.94 -4.72 4.60
C GLN A 269 15.26 -6.05 4.91
N ASP A 270 13.94 -6.14 4.78
CA ASP A 270 13.23 -7.41 4.96
C ASP A 270 13.39 -8.30 3.72
N PRO A 271 14.12 -9.42 3.81
CA PRO A 271 14.34 -10.29 2.65
C PRO A 271 13.06 -11.00 2.18
N ASN A 272 11.98 -10.95 2.97
CA ASN A 272 10.68 -11.54 2.61
C ASN A 272 9.82 -10.60 1.77
N VAL A 273 10.18 -9.32 1.67
CA VAL A 273 9.55 -8.37 0.74
C VAL A 273 10.28 -8.46 -0.59
N HIS A 274 9.57 -8.79 -1.67
CA HIS A 274 10.22 -9.02 -2.97
C HIS A 274 10.34 -7.73 -3.78
N THR A 275 9.35 -6.85 -3.70
CA THR A 275 9.40 -5.53 -4.30
C THR A 275 8.47 -4.57 -3.57
N VAL A 276 8.62 -3.27 -3.80
CA VAL A 276 7.78 -2.21 -3.23
C VAL A 276 7.21 -1.39 -4.37
N VAL A 277 5.93 -1.05 -4.31
CA VAL A 277 5.32 -0.09 -5.25
C VAL A 277 5.23 1.29 -4.63
N THR A 278 5.84 2.27 -5.29
CA THR A 278 5.91 3.66 -4.84
C THR A 278 5.14 4.57 -5.79
N GLY A 279 4.40 5.53 -5.21
CA GLY A 279 3.63 6.50 -5.98
C GLY A 279 4.38 7.81 -6.11
N PHE A 280 5.27 7.92 -7.08
CA PHE A 280 5.95 9.16 -7.43
C PHE A 280 5.20 9.91 -8.56
N THR A 281 5.18 11.23 -8.48
CA THR A 281 4.48 12.12 -9.43
C THR A 281 5.40 13.10 -10.14
N THR A 282 6.69 13.09 -9.83
CA THR A 282 7.71 13.92 -10.48
C THR A 282 8.95 13.10 -10.85
N PHE A 283 9.77 13.61 -11.79
CA PHE A 283 11.00 12.94 -12.20
C PHE A 283 12.04 12.89 -11.07
N GLU A 284 12.08 13.89 -10.20
CA GLU A 284 12.99 13.93 -9.05
C GLU A 284 12.66 12.83 -8.04
N GLN A 285 11.37 12.58 -7.79
CA GLN A 285 10.92 11.49 -6.92
C GLN A 285 11.26 10.12 -7.52
N MET A 286 11.07 9.96 -8.84
CA MET A 286 11.50 8.76 -9.56
C MET A 286 13.02 8.54 -9.43
N GLU A 287 13.83 9.59 -9.58
CA GLU A 287 15.29 9.50 -9.46
C GLU A 287 15.74 9.11 -8.04
N ILE A 288 15.06 9.58 -6.99
CA ILE A 288 15.29 9.13 -5.61
C ILE A 288 15.08 7.61 -5.51
N ASP A 289 13.95 7.11 -6.01
CA ASP A 289 13.61 5.69 -5.97
C ASP A 289 14.61 4.83 -6.77
N LEU A 290 15.03 5.29 -7.96
CA LEU A 290 16.08 4.65 -8.76
C LEU A 290 17.41 4.56 -7.98
N SER A 291 17.82 5.66 -7.32
CA SER A 291 19.08 5.69 -6.57
C SER A 291 19.11 4.70 -5.41
N ILE A 292 17.95 4.45 -4.76
CA ILE A 292 17.83 3.48 -3.67
C ILE A 292 18.03 2.05 -4.19
N MET A 293 17.57 1.75 -5.40
CA MET A 293 17.75 0.43 -6.00
C MET A 293 19.20 0.11 -6.36
N GLU A 294 20.08 1.12 -6.42
CA GLU A 294 21.51 0.96 -6.62
C GLU A 294 22.26 0.68 -5.30
N ASP A 295 21.77 1.22 -4.19
CA ASP A 295 22.30 0.97 -2.84
C ASP A 295 21.20 0.87 -1.78
N LEU A 296 20.97 -0.36 -1.32
CA LEU A 296 19.99 -0.69 -0.29
C LEU A 296 20.51 -0.47 1.14
N THR A 297 21.73 0.02 1.34
CA THR A 297 22.33 0.18 2.66
C THR A 297 21.55 1.19 3.49
N LEU A 298 20.94 0.73 4.58
CA LEU A 298 20.33 1.58 5.59
C LEU A 298 21.37 1.98 6.64
N THR A 299 21.83 3.21 6.57
CA THR A 299 22.89 3.77 7.41
C THR A 299 22.41 4.04 8.84
N GLU A 300 23.34 4.14 9.81
CA GLU A 300 22.98 4.48 11.20
C GLU A 300 22.28 5.85 11.35
N PRO A 301 22.71 6.94 10.67
CA PRO A 301 21.96 8.20 10.69
C PRO A 301 20.52 8.04 10.19
N GLU A 302 20.32 7.31 9.09
CA GLU A 302 18.97 7.02 8.56
C GLU A 302 18.14 6.25 9.59
N LYS A 303 18.70 5.25 10.28
CA LYS A 303 18.00 4.51 11.35
C LYS A 303 17.55 5.41 12.50
N ILE A 304 18.42 6.32 12.96
CA ILE A 304 18.12 7.27 14.03
C ILE A 304 16.98 8.20 13.61
N GLU A 305 16.98 8.68 12.37
CA GLU A 305 15.90 9.50 11.84
C GLU A 305 14.56 8.76 11.80
N LEU A 306 14.55 7.48 11.38
CA LEU A 306 13.33 6.67 11.40
C LEU A 306 12.80 6.46 12.82
N GLN A 307 13.69 6.22 13.80
CA GLN A 307 13.29 6.10 15.20
C GLN A 307 12.64 7.38 15.73
N LYS A 308 13.24 8.54 15.42
CA LYS A 308 12.65 9.83 15.75
C LYS A 308 11.29 10.00 15.11
N GLU A 309 11.15 9.71 13.81
CA GLU A 309 9.87 9.82 13.11
C GLU A 309 8.79 8.87 13.65
N ALA A 310 9.17 7.66 14.07
CA ALA A 310 8.27 6.68 14.66
C ALA A 310 7.64 7.18 15.97
N SER A 311 8.37 8.01 16.73
CA SER A 311 7.89 8.62 17.98
C SER A 311 6.99 9.84 17.79
N LEU A 312 6.96 10.42 16.59
CA LEU A 312 6.12 11.59 16.30
C LEU A 312 4.70 11.16 15.88
N PRO A 313 3.65 11.93 16.24
CA PRO A 313 2.32 11.75 15.65
C PRO A 313 2.39 11.76 14.12
N GLY A 314 1.65 10.85 13.46
CA GLY A 314 1.59 10.81 12.00
C GLY A 314 0.47 11.69 11.42
N LEU A 315 0.40 11.78 10.10
CA LEU A 315 -0.79 12.23 9.36
C LEU A 315 -1.39 11.10 8.49
N TYR A 316 -0.88 9.89 8.67
CA TYR A 316 -1.29 8.68 7.97
C TYR A 316 -2.18 7.79 8.84
N CYS A 317 -3.41 7.55 8.41
CA CYS A 317 -4.28 6.56 9.03
C CYS A 317 -3.81 5.13 8.69
N GLN A 318 -3.58 4.32 9.72
CA GLN A 318 -3.12 2.92 9.57
C GLN A 318 -4.23 1.95 9.17
N GLY A 319 -5.48 2.40 8.99
CA GLY A 319 -6.57 1.51 8.57
C GLY A 319 -6.94 0.42 9.59
N CYS A 320 -6.58 0.56 10.88
CA CYS A 320 -6.82 -0.48 11.89
C CYS A 320 -8.29 -0.65 12.31
N ARG A 321 -9.19 0.25 11.87
CA ARG A 321 -10.64 0.23 12.12
C ARG A 321 -11.08 0.25 13.60
N GLN A 322 -10.16 0.41 14.55
CA GLN A 322 -10.48 0.47 16.00
C GLN A 322 -11.43 1.62 16.37
N CYS A 323 -11.52 2.66 15.54
CA CYS A 323 -12.43 3.79 15.75
C CYS A 323 -13.91 3.45 15.50
N LEU A 324 -14.22 2.36 14.78
CA LEU A 324 -15.59 1.98 14.47
C LEU A 324 -16.35 1.62 15.76
N GLY A 325 -17.62 2.03 15.85
CA GLY A 325 -18.47 1.82 17.03
C GLY A 325 -18.20 2.78 18.21
N GLN A 326 -17.13 3.58 18.16
CA GLN A 326 -16.88 4.58 19.22
C GLN A 326 -17.64 5.88 19.00
N CYS A 327 -17.93 6.23 17.75
CA CYS A 327 -18.64 7.47 17.39
C CYS A 327 -20.15 7.33 17.62
N VAL A 328 -20.73 8.24 18.40
CA VAL A 328 -22.19 8.28 18.67
C VAL A 328 -23.03 8.50 17.41
N GLN A 329 -22.49 9.19 16.41
CA GLN A 329 -23.12 9.40 15.10
C GLN A 329 -22.80 8.27 14.09
N ASN A 330 -22.08 7.22 14.50
CA ASN A 330 -21.68 6.09 13.65
C ASN A 330 -21.01 6.49 12.32
N LEU A 331 -20.20 7.56 12.34
CA LEU A 331 -19.55 8.08 11.13
C LEU A 331 -18.56 7.05 10.52
N PRO A 332 -18.41 7.01 9.18
CA PRO A 332 -17.45 6.15 8.49
C PRO A 332 -16.02 6.73 8.61
N ILE A 333 -15.48 6.73 9.83
CA ILE A 333 -14.20 7.35 10.17
C ILE A 333 -13.05 6.86 9.27
N PRO A 334 -12.89 5.56 8.95
CA PRO A 334 -11.82 5.11 8.06
C PRO A 334 -11.86 5.78 6.67
N ASP A 335 -13.04 5.94 6.07
CA ASP A 335 -13.21 6.63 4.79
C ASP A 335 -12.91 8.14 4.92
N LEU A 336 -13.36 8.78 6.00
CA LEU A 336 -13.07 10.20 6.27
C LEU A 336 -11.57 10.45 6.48
N MET A 337 -10.86 9.53 7.15
CA MET A 337 -9.40 9.60 7.29
C MET A 337 -8.68 9.27 5.98
N ARG A 338 -9.29 8.48 5.09
CA ARG A 338 -8.80 8.28 3.73
C ARG A 338 -8.92 9.57 2.92
N ALA A 339 -10.06 10.27 2.99
CA ALA A 339 -10.24 11.58 2.37
C ALA A 339 -9.28 12.64 2.96
N TYR A 340 -9.02 12.62 4.27
CA TYR A 340 -7.97 13.45 4.89
C TYR A 340 -6.60 13.23 4.23
N MET A 341 -6.22 11.98 4.02
CA MET A 341 -4.95 11.65 3.33
C MET A 341 -4.96 12.15 1.87
N TYR A 342 -6.09 12.04 1.17
CA TYR A 342 -6.20 12.56 -0.20
C TYR A 342 -5.97 14.08 -0.28
N ILE A 343 -6.57 14.85 0.62
CA ILE A 343 -6.41 16.32 0.66
C ILE A 343 -4.99 16.73 1.06
N TYR A 344 -4.51 16.22 2.19
CA TYR A 344 -3.32 16.80 2.84
C TYR A 344 -2.01 16.09 2.49
N ASP A 345 -2.06 14.81 2.14
CA ASP A 345 -0.87 14.02 1.82
C ASP A 345 -0.71 13.87 0.30
N TYR A 346 -1.79 13.49 -0.39
CA TYR A 346 -1.74 13.25 -1.84
C TYR A 346 -2.01 14.50 -2.68
N ARG A 347 -2.48 15.59 -2.05
CA ARG A 347 -2.89 16.83 -2.74
C ARG A 347 -3.88 16.57 -3.89
N ASN A 348 -4.76 15.57 -3.71
CA ASN A 348 -5.75 15.17 -4.68
C ASN A 348 -7.15 15.52 -4.14
N LEU A 349 -7.60 16.73 -4.45
CA LEU A 349 -8.87 17.26 -3.96
C LEU A 349 -10.08 16.58 -4.62
N SER A 350 -10.02 16.32 -5.93
CA SER A 350 -11.05 15.58 -6.67
C SER A 350 -11.34 14.21 -6.01
N MET A 351 -10.31 13.40 -5.76
CA MET A 351 -10.50 12.08 -5.13
C MET A 351 -11.04 12.18 -3.69
N ALA A 352 -10.67 13.24 -2.96
CA ALA A 352 -11.26 13.51 -1.65
C ALA A 352 -12.73 13.88 -1.75
N GLN A 353 -13.09 14.76 -2.70
CA GLN A 353 -14.45 15.18 -2.95
C GLN A 353 -15.33 14.00 -3.35
N ASP A 354 -14.92 13.21 -4.33
CA ASP A 354 -15.65 12.01 -4.79
C ASP A 354 -15.93 11.06 -3.62
N LEU A 355 -14.91 10.80 -2.79
CA LEU A 355 -15.07 9.95 -1.62
C LEU A 355 -16.08 10.55 -0.64
N VAL A 356 -15.91 11.81 -0.24
CA VAL A 356 -16.80 12.46 0.76
C VAL A 356 -18.24 12.55 0.27
N VAL A 357 -18.46 12.91 -1.01
CA VAL A 357 -19.79 12.95 -1.62
C VAL A 357 -20.42 11.55 -1.62
N SER A 358 -19.65 10.51 -1.96
CA SER A 358 -20.15 9.12 -1.97
C SER A 358 -20.59 8.59 -0.60
N LEU A 359 -20.21 9.26 0.51
CA LEU A 359 -20.60 8.86 1.85
C LEU A 359 -22.00 9.33 2.24
N GLY A 360 -22.63 10.25 1.49
CA GLY A 360 -24.00 10.71 1.75
C GLY A 360 -24.21 11.32 3.14
N LEU A 361 -23.18 11.95 3.70
CA LEU A 361 -23.23 12.50 5.07
C LEU A 361 -24.12 13.75 5.17
N PRO A 362 -24.74 14.03 6.32
CA PRO A 362 -25.49 15.27 6.56
C PRO A 362 -24.59 16.52 6.44
N PHE A 363 -25.16 17.69 6.17
CA PHE A 363 -24.40 18.93 5.93
C PHE A 363 -23.58 19.39 7.15
N GLU A 364 -24.12 19.20 8.34
CA GLU A 364 -23.41 19.43 9.59
C GLU A 364 -22.90 18.09 10.13
N VAL A 365 -21.58 17.94 10.26
CA VAL A 365 -20.94 16.73 10.80
C VAL A 365 -20.10 17.13 12.00
N CYS A 366 -20.34 16.48 13.15
CA CYS A 366 -19.70 16.78 14.43
C CYS A 366 -19.92 18.21 15.01
N GLY A 367 -20.74 19.06 14.37
CA GLY A 367 -20.97 20.45 14.81
C GLY A 367 -21.66 20.55 16.17
N ASP A 368 -22.53 19.60 16.47
CA ASP A 368 -23.30 19.45 17.71
C ASP A 368 -22.59 18.61 18.80
N CYS A 369 -21.47 17.97 18.47
CA CYS A 369 -20.73 17.13 19.42
C CYS A 369 -19.91 18.00 20.39
N SER A 370 -20.28 18.07 21.67
CA SER A 370 -19.47 18.73 22.71
C SER A 370 -18.12 18.03 22.96
N PHE A 371 -18.05 16.71 22.74
CA PHE A 371 -16.85 15.89 22.91
C PHE A 371 -16.79 14.77 21.86
N CYS A 372 -15.57 14.32 21.51
CA CYS A 372 -15.34 13.19 20.59
C CYS A 372 -14.87 11.95 21.37
N PRO A 373 -15.69 10.89 21.50
CA PRO A 373 -15.32 9.67 22.23
C PRO A 373 -14.28 8.80 21.52
N VAL A 374 -13.94 9.12 20.26
CA VAL A 374 -13.07 8.28 19.43
C VAL A 374 -11.62 8.36 19.90
N LYS A 375 -11.10 7.23 20.38
CA LYS A 375 -9.70 7.00 20.71
C LYS A 375 -8.96 6.45 19.50
N CYS A 376 -8.29 7.32 18.75
CA CYS A 376 -7.46 6.92 17.63
C CYS A 376 -6.16 6.28 18.10
N SER A 377 -5.83 5.09 17.57
CA SER A 377 -4.62 4.35 17.92
C SER A 377 -3.34 5.16 17.69
N ILE A 378 -3.32 6.07 16.73
CA ILE A 378 -2.17 6.92 16.39
C ILE A 378 -2.31 8.37 16.87
N GLY A 379 -3.29 8.65 17.73
CA GLY A 379 -3.46 9.96 18.38
C GLY A 379 -4.11 11.03 17.51
N PHE A 380 -4.83 10.67 16.44
CA PHE A 380 -5.57 11.68 15.67
C PHE A 380 -6.68 12.30 16.49
N LYS A 381 -6.78 13.62 16.39
CA LYS A 381 -7.96 14.38 16.77
C LYS A 381 -9.04 14.21 15.70
N VAL A 382 -9.78 13.10 15.80
CA VAL A 382 -10.70 12.64 14.75
C VAL A 382 -11.77 13.67 14.41
N LYS A 383 -12.39 14.32 15.41
CA LYS A 383 -13.38 15.38 15.19
C LYS A 383 -12.84 16.51 14.31
N GLU A 384 -11.71 17.11 14.70
CA GLU A 384 -11.10 18.23 13.98
C GLU A 384 -10.82 17.86 12.51
N LYS A 385 -10.20 16.69 12.28
CA LYS A 385 -9.91 16.21 10.93
C LYS A 385 -11.17 15.93 10.10
N ILE A 386 -12.23 15.40 10.70
CA ILE A 386 -13.50 15.19 10.00
C ILE A 386 -14.09 16.53 9.59
N GLN A 387 -14.15 17.51 10.50
CA GLN A 387 -14.69 18.84 10.22
C GLN A 387 -13.92 19.56 9.11
N ASP A 388 -12.62 19.34 9.00
CA ASP A 388 -11.82 19.90 7.90
C ASP A 388 -12.16 19.25 6.55
N VAL A 389 -12.30 17.93 6.52
CA VAL A 389 -12.47 17.17 5.28
C VAL A 389 -13.88 17.30 4.71
N VAL A 390 -14.93 17.29 5.54
CA VAL A 390 -16.31 17.31 5.05
C VAL A 390 -16.68 18.59 4.30
N LYS A 391 -15.91 19.68 4.47
CA LYS A 391 -16.11 20.96 3.77
C LYS A 391 -15.87 20.85 2.26
N ILE A 392 -15.06 19.88 1.81
CA ILE A 392 -14.69 19.74 0.40
C ILE A 392 -15.90 19.49 -0.53
N ARG A 393 -16.99 18.92 0.00
CA ARG A 393 -18.23 18.68 -0.78
C ARG A 393 -18.94 19.97 -1.20
N GLY A 394 -18.67 21.09 -0.50
CA GLY A 394 -19.23 22.40 -0.81
C GLY A 394 -18.39 23.21 -1.78
N VAL A 395 -17.22 22.70 -2.17
CA VAL A 395 -16.35 23.35 -3.17
C VAL A 395 -16.84 22.93 -4.56
N PRO A 396 -17.14 23.87 -5.47
CA PRO A 396 -17.54 23.51 -6.84
C PRO A 396 -16.46 22.66 -7.53
N SER A 397 -16.88 21.65 -8.32
CA SER A 397 -15.98 20.62 -8.86
C SER A 397 -14.90 21.19 -9.77
N GLU A 398 -15.16 22.32 -10.45
CA GLU A 398 -14.21 23.04 -11.28
C GLU A 398 -13.00 23.62 -10.52
N PHE A 399 -13.10 23.78 -9.19
CA PHE A 399 -12.00 24.27 -8.35
C PHE A 399 -11.20 23.15 -7.66
N VAL A 400 -11.58 21.88 -7.85
CA VAL A 400 -10.88 20.72 -7.28
C VAL A 400 -10.37 19.74 -8.34
N ALA A 401 -10.65 20.01 -9.61
CA ALA A 401 -10.27 19.20 -10.77
C ALA A 401 -8.77 19.30 -11.11
#